data_AF-A0A2X3LXS3-F1
#
_entry.id   AF-A0A2X3LXS3-F1
#
_cell.length_a   1.000
_cell.length_b   1.000
_cell.length_c   1.000
_cell.angle_alpha   90.00
_cell.angle_beta   90.00
_cell.angle_gamma   90.00
#
_symmetry.space_group_name_H-M   'P 1'
#
loop_
_entity.id
_entity.type
_entity.pdbx_description
1 polymer ?
#
loop_
_entity_poly.entity_id
_entity_poly.type
_entity_poly.pdbx_seq_one_letter_code
_entity_poly.pdbx_strand_id
1 'polypeptide(L)'
;MKVIAVDDQFVNAKGKPMDTVPLVMMAATKIGERQGQELYKEMQKRGWDVKESAVMEITANELDTARRRTTGSMDALKAAGFPEKQIYQVPTKI
;
A
#
# COMPACT_ATOMS: atom_id res chain seq x y z
N MET A 1 -18.60 19.52 -19.17
CA MET A 1 -17.72 19.77 -18.01
C MET A 1 -16.41 19.03 -18.27
N LYS A 2 -15.25 19.67 -18.16
CA LYS A 2 -13.93 19.00 -18.30
C LYS A 2 -13.43 18.67 -16.90
N VAL A 3 -13.19 17.39 -16.64
CA VAL A 3 -12.73 16.90 -15.33
C VAL A 3 -11.52 15.99 -15.54
N ILE A 4 -10.61 16.00 -14.57
CA ILE A 4 -9.45 15.10 -14.49
C ILE A 4 -9.54 14.43 -13.13
N ALA A 5 -9.34 13.12 -13.08
CA ALA A 5 -9.26 12.36 -11.84
C ALA A 5 -7.81 12.35 -11.34
N VAL A 6 -7.61 12.52 -10.04
CA VAL A 6 -6.30 12.45 -9.38
C VAL A 6 -6.37 11.39 -8.28
N ASP A 7 -5.32 10.57 -8.19
CA ASP A 7 -5.12 9.46 -7.25
C ASP A 7 -6.05 8.24 -7.40
N ASP A 8 -7.36 8.44 -7.48
CA ASP A 8 -8.35 7.36 -7.63
C ASP A 8 -9.22 7.57 -8.87
N GLN A 9 -9.52 6.48 -9.57
CA GLN A 9 -10.31 6.50 -10.79
C GLN A 9 -11.80 6.66 -10.46
N PHE A 10 -12.51 7.54 -11.18
CA PHE A 10 -13.97 7.61 -11.06
C PHE A 10 -14.63 6.31 -11.49
N VAL A 11 -15.70 5.96 -10.79
CA VAL A 11 -16.56 4.84 -11.12
C VAL A 11 -17.92 5.34 -11.63
N ASN A 12 -18.47 4.65 -12.61
CA ASN A 12 -19.82 4.92 -13.10
C ASN A 12 -20.89 4.39 -12.13
N ALA A 13 -22.16 4.63 -12.43
CA ALA A 13 -23.29 4.15 -11.62
C ALA A 13 -23.37 2.62 -11.46
N LYS A 14 -22.58 1.85 -12.22
CA LYS A 14 -22.45 0.39 -12.12
C LYS A 14 -21.17 -0.05 -11.39
N GLY A 15 -20.47 0.89 -10.74
CA GLY A 15 -19.22 0.63 -10.02
C GLY A 15 -18.02 0.33 -10.93
N LYS A 16 -18.15 0.51 -12.25
CA LYS A 16 -17.04 0.25 -13.18
C LYS A 16 -16.19 1.51 -13.39
N PRO A 17 -14.87 1.38 -13.53
CA PRO A 17 -14.01 2.52 -13.80
C PRO A 17 -14.41 3.25 -15.09
N MET A 18 -14.31 4.57 -15.08
CA MET A 18 -14.57 5.41 -16.23
C MET A 18 -13.27 5.66 -16.99
N ASP A 19 -13.16 5.12 -18.20
CA ASP A 19 -11.96 5.26 -19.05
C ASP A 19 -11.93 6.58 -19.85
N THR A 20 -13.03 7.33 -19.85
CA THR A 20 -13.18 8.60 -20.59
C THR A 20 -12.67 9.81 -19.81
N VAL A 21 -12.35 9.65 -18.53
CA VAL A 21 -11.80 10.72 -17.69
C VAL A 21 -10.29 10.53 -17.60
N PRO A 22 -9.47 11.51 -18.05
CA PRO A 22 -8.03 11.45 -17.85
C PRO A 22 -7.69 11.26 -16.37
N LEU A 23 -6.85 10.27 -16.07
CA LEU A 23 -6.40 9.94 -14.72
C LEU A 23 -4.91 10.26 -14.60
N VAL A 24 -4.57 11.05 -13.59
CA VAL A 24 -3.18 11.23 -13.15
C VAL A 24 -3.02 10.53 -11.81
N MET A 25 -2.24 9.47 -11.79
CA MET A 25 -1.99 8.69 -10.58
C MET A 25 -0.49 8.45 -10.38
N MET A 26 -0.08 8.31 -9.13
CA MET A 26 1.25 7.83 -8.81
C MET A 26 1.34 6.31 -8.95
N ALA A 27 2.55 5.78 -9.16
CA ALA A 27 2.81 4.34 -9.18
C ALA A 27 2.72 3.74 -7.75
N ALA A 28 1.49 3.67 -7.22
CA ALA A 28 1.17 3.33 -5.84
C ALA A 28 1.84 2.03 -5.37
N THR A 29 1.76 0.97 -6.18
CA THR A 29 2.40 -0.33 -5.87
C THR A 29 3.92 -0.22 -5.77
N LYS A 30 4.57 0.48 -6.71
CA LYS A 30 6.04 0.63 -6.71
C LYS A 30 6.53 1.49 -5.55
N ILE A 31 5.76 2.51 -5.18
CA ILE A 31 6.03 3.32 -4.00
C ILE A 31 5.85 2.48 -2.72
N GLY A 32 4.80 1.65 -2.66
CA GLY A 32 4.59 0.69 -1.59
C GLY A 32 5.75 -0.29 -1.44
N GLU A 33 6.16 -0.95 -2.53
CA GLU A 33 7.31 -1.86 -2.55
C GLU A 33 8.59 -1.17 -2.03
N ARG A 34 8.83 0.07 -2.47
CA ARG A 34 9.98 0.85 -2.02
C ARG A 34 9.93 1.14 -0.52
N GLN A 35 8.75 1.44 0.03
CA GLN A 35 8.57 1.63 1.47
C GLN A 35 8.95 0.35 2.23
N GLY A 36 8.43 -0.81 1.83
CA GLY A 36 8.73 -2.09 2.49
C GLY A 36 10.22 -2.45 2.44
N GLN A 37 10.88 -2.21 1.31
CA GLN A 37 12.33 -2.41 1.15
C GLN A 37 13.16 -1.55 2.11
N GLU A 38 12.85 -0.26 2.21
CA GLU A 38 13.59 0.66 3.09
C GLU A 38 13.30 0.40 4.57
N LEU A 39 12.07 0.01 4.92
CA LEU A 39 11.73 -0.45 6.28
C LEU A 39 12.59 -1.65 6.69
N TYR A 40 12.68 -2.67 5.84
CA TYR A 40 13.49 -3.86 6.12
C TYR A 40 14.98 -3.52 6.23
N LYS A 41 15.48 -2.67 5.32
CA LYS A 41 16.87 -2.22 5.34
C LYS A 41 17.23 -1.49 6.63
N GLU A 42 16.35 -0.61 7.11
CA GLU A 42 16.58 0.11 8.37
C GLU A 42 16.48 -0.81 9.59
N MET A 43 15.55 -1.77 9.59
CA MET A 43 15.46 -2.82 10.63
C MET A 43 16.78 -3.61 10.74
N GLN A 44 17.31 -4.06 9.60
CA GLN A 44 18.58 -4.78 9.53
C GLN A 44 19.76 -3.91 9.99
N LYS A 45 19.79 -2.63 9.60
CA LYS A 45 20.82 -1.68 10.02
C LYS A 45 20.82 -1.45 11.54
N ARG A 46 19.65 -1.49 12.17
CA ARG A 46 19.49 -1.38 13.62
C ARG A 46 19.71 -2.70 14.35
N GLY A 47 19.86 -3.82 13.64
CA GLY A 47 20.07 -5.14 14.23
C GLY A 47 18.89 -5.62 15.07
N TRP A 48 17.66 -5.25 14.70
CA TRP A 48 16.48 -5.69 15.43
C TRP A 48 16.26 -7.20 15.30
N ASP A 49 15.92 -7.87 16.40
CA ASP A 49 15.50 -9.27 16.34
C ASP A 49 14.10 -9.33 15.72
N VAL A 50 14.00 -10.08 14.63
CA VAL A 50 12.75 -10.35 13.92
C VAL A 50 11.72 -11.00 14.84
N LYS A 51 12.12 -11.80 15.82
CA LYS A 51 11.21 -12.48 16.76
C LYS A 51 10.49 -11.52 17.70
N GLU A 52 11.11 -10.37 17.98
CA GLU A 52 10.55 -9.33 18.86
C GLU A 52 9.97 -8.15 18.06
N SER A 53 10.09 -8.20 16.73
CA SER A 53 9.61 -7.16 15.82
C SER A 53 8.25 -7.53 15.25
N ALA A 54 7.40 -6.53 14.99
CA ALA A 54 6.13 -6.73 14.32
C ALA A 54 5.86 -5.59 13.34
N VAL A 55 5.08 -5.87 12.31
CA VAL A 55 4.61 -4.88 11.35
C VAL A 55 3.15 -4.58 11.65
N MET A 56 2.83 -3.30 11.80
CA MET A 56 1.46 -2.82 11.91
C MET A 56 1.06 -2.22 10.55
N GLU A 57 0.20 -2.92 9.82
CA GLU A 57 -0.35 -2.46 8.55
C GLU A 57 -1.64 -1.68 8.81
N ILE A 58 -1.54 -0.36 8.86
CA ILE A 58 -2.70 0.52 8.98
C ILE A 58 -3.32 0.71 7.59
N THR A 59 -4.53 0.17 7.36
CA THR A 59 -5.15 0.12 6.02
C THR A 59 -6.37 1.02 5.88
N ALA A 60 -6.54 1.61 4.70
CA ALA A 60 -7.75 2.27 4.21
C ALA A 60 -8.16 1.61 2.89
N ASN A 61 -8.73 0.40 2.96
CA ASN A 61 -8.93 -0.48 1.81
C ASN A 61 -10.01 0.01 0.84
N GLU A 62 -10.84 0.93 1.29
CA GLU A 62 -11.88 1.63 0.52
C GLU A 62 -11.26 2.52 -0.57
N LEU A 63 -10.02 2.98 -0.38
CA LEU A 63 -9.26 3.78 -1.34
C LEU A 63 -8.29 2.88 -2.13
N ASP A 64 -8.47 2.79 -3.44
CA ASP A 64 -7.72 1.88 -4.31
C ASP A 64 -6.22 2.18 -4.28
N THR A 65 -5.86 3.46 -4.33
CA THR A 65 -4.46 3.90 -4.20
C THR A 65 -3.85 3.54 -2.85
N ALA A 66 -4.59 3.68 -1.74
CA ALA A 66 -4.09 3.35 -0.41
C ALA A 66 -3.86 1.84 -0.25
N ARG A 67 -4.83 1.03 -0.72
CA ARG A 67 -4.71 -0.43 -0.76
C ARG A 67 -3.47 -0.87 -1.54
N ARG A 68 -3.26 -0.34 -2.75
CA ARG A 68 -2.09 -0.68 -3.57
C ARG A 68 -0.76 -0.35 -2.91
N ARG A 69 -0.68 0.74 -2.13
CA ARG A 69 0.53 1.10 -1.38
C ARG A 69 0.80 0.14 -0.23
N THR A 70 -0.19 -0.14 0.61
CA THR A 70 0.02 -0.99 1.79
C THR A 70 0.30 -2.43 1.38
N THR A 71 -0.45 -2.96 0.40
CA THR A 71 -0.19 -4.30 -0.17
C THR A 71 1.23 -4.38 -0.76
N GLY A 72 1.65 -3.41 -1.57
CA GLY A 72 3.01 -3.41 -2.14
C GLY A 72 4.11 -3.38 -1.07
N SER A 73 3.89 -2.66 0.04
CA SER A 73 4.81 -2.62 1.17
C SER A 73 4.91 -3.97 1.88
N MET A 74 3.76 -4.63 2.10
CA MET A 74 3.74 -5.96 2.73
C MET A 74 4.38 -7.01 1.84
N ASP A 75 4.14 -6.98 0.53
CA ASP A 75 4.76 -7.91 -0.42
C ASP A 75 6.29 -7.78 -0.42
N ALA A 76 6.80 -6.55 -0.37
CA ALA A 76 8.24 -6.31 -0.28
C ALA A 76 8.84 -6.80 1.05
N LEU A 77 8.15 -6.61 2.17
CA LEU A 77 8.58 -7.12 3.49
C LEU A 77 8.60 -8.65 3.53
N LYS A 78 7.56 -9.32 3.00
CA LYS A 78 7.50 -10.78 2.89
C LYS A 78 8.61 -11.31 1.98
N ALA A 79 8.83 -10.67 0.83
CA ALA A 79 9.90 -11.03 -0.09
C ALA A 79 11.30 -10.85 0.53
N ALA A 80 11.47 -9.90 1.45
CA ALA A 80 12.71 -9.69 2.20
C ALA A 80 12.93 -10.71 3.33
N GLY A 81 11.92 -11.54 3.64
CA GLY A 81 11.97 -12.59 4.67
C GLY A 81 11.29 -12.23 5.99
N PHE A 82 10.54 -11.13 6.06
CA PHE A 82 9.78 -10.79 7.26
C PHE A 82 8.65 -11.81 7.50
N PRO A 83 8.47 -12.35 8.72
CA PRO A 83 7.47 -13.37 9.00
C PRO A 83 6.04 -12.82 8.85
N GLU A 84 5.27 -13.43 7.95
CA GLU A 84 3.88 -13.02 7.69
C GLU A 84 2.99 -13.08 8.94
N LYS A 85 3.27 -14.02 9.86
CA LYS A 85 2.54 -14.16 11.13
C LYS A 85 2.74 -12.98 12.08
N GLN A 86 3.72 -12.11 11.83
CA GLN A 86 4.03 -10.92 12.62
C GLN A 86 3.58 -9.63 11.92
N ILE A 87 2.78 -9.74 10.86
CA ILE A 87 2.13 -8.63 10.17
C ILE A 87 0.68 -8.55 10.65
N TYR A 88 0.32 -7.45 11.31
CA TYR A 88 -1.00 -7.24 11.87
C TYR A 88 -1.71 -6.12 11.11
N GLN A 89 -2.83 -6.46 10.49
CA GLN A 89 -3.66 -5.50 9.77
C GLN A 89 -4.62 -4.80 10.72
N VAL A 90 -4.62 -3.47 10.66
CA VAL A 90 -5.49 -2.60 11.47
C VAL A 90 -6.24 -1.65 10.53
N PRO A 91 -7.56 -1.79 10.37
CA PRO A 91 -8.32 -0.87 9.52
C PRO A 91 -8.47 0.50 10.19
N THR A 92 -8.22 1.55 9.43
CA THR A 92 -8.57 2.92 9.84
C THR A 92 -10.03 3.17 9.52
N LYS A 93 -10.82 3.54 10.53
CA LYS A 93 -12.15 4.13 10.29
C LYS A 93 -11.96 5.53 9.71
N ILE A 94 -12.47 5.73 8.49
CA ILE A 94 -12.67 7.05 7.88
C ILE A 94 -14.08 7.53 8.22
#